data_AF-A0A1A8INV6-F1
#
_entry.id   AF-A0A1A8INV6-F1
#
_cell.length_a   1.000
_cell.length_b   1.000
_cell.length_c   1.000
_cell.angle_alpha   90.00
_cell.angle_beta   90.00
_cell.angle_gamma   90.00
#
_symmetry.space_group_name_H-M   'P 1'
#
loop_
_entity.id
_entity.type
_entity.pdbx_description
1 polymer ?
#
loop_
_entity_poly.entity_id
_entity_poly.type
_entity_poly.pdbx_seq_one_letter_code
_entity_poly.pdbx_strand_id
1 'polypeptide(L)'
;TCEPDQFACGSGECFQQQWQCDGWNDCPDGADETGCSNSTYPPFTSPCEIIEVEMCQGLSYNLTSFPNIWLSIVDQREAATLLRQYRVLMELVCFRPLQRLVCGMFLPQCSPHGGVLQPCRSVCSSAEQQCSQALDLFFFSWPFNCHLLPDSQDPLECSEP
;
A
#
# COMPACT_ATOMS: atom_id res chain seq x y z
N THR A 1 -26.93 2.81 -0.49
CA THR A 1 -26.77 3.00 0.96
C THR A 1 -25.72 2.04 1.42
N CYS A 2 -24.70 2.52 2.13
CA CYS A 2 -23.61 1.68 2.63
C CYS A 2 -24.11 0.71 3.72
N GLU A 3 -23.33 -0.34 3.97
CA GLU A 3 -23.59 -1.30 5.07
C GLU A 3 -23.38 -0.63 6.45
N PRO A 4 -23.92 -1.21 7.54
CA PRO A 4 -23.86 -0.62 8.88
C PRO A 4 -22.44 -0.42 9.44
N ASP A 5 -21.47 -1.19 8.95
CA ASP A 5 -20.04 -1.17 9.29
C ASP A 5 -19.21 -0.35 8.29
N GLN A 6 -19.88 0.35 7.36
CA GLN A 6 -19.24 1.18 6.35
C GLN A 6 -19.44 2.68 6.57
N PHE A 7 -18.47 3.46 6.12
CA PHE A 7 -18.49 4.90 5.98
C PHE A 7 -18.75 5.28 4.53
N ALA A 8 -19.52 6.34 4.30
CA ALA A 8 -19.82 6.86 2.97
C ALA A 8 -18.97 8.11 2.69
N CYS A 9 -18.15 8.07 1.65
CA CYS A 9 -17.45 9.24 1.14
C CYS A 9 -18.42 10.26 0.56
N GLY A 10 -18.03 11.53 0.47
CA GLY A 10 -18.82 12.54 -0.24
C GLY A 10 -18.91 12.25 -1.74
N SER A 11 -17.97 11.46 -2.29
CA SER A 11 -18.02 10.89 -3.65
C SER A 11 -19.12 9.83 -3.85
N GLY A 12 -19.64 9.24 -2.76
CA GLY A 12 -20.65 8.18 -2.77
C GLY A 12 -20.10 6.75 -2.67
N GLU A 13 -18.78 6.56 -2.58
CA GLU A 13 -18.17 5.26 -2.27
C GLU A 13 -18.34 4.87 -0.80
N CYS A 14 -18.29 3.58 -0.53
CA CYS A 14 -18.46 3.02 0.81
C CYS A 14 -17.21 2.25 1.23
N PHE A 15 -16.61 2.63 2.35
CA PHE A 15 -15.40 2.02 2.91
C PHE A 15 -15.64 1.51 4.32
N GLN A 16 -14.74 0.68 4.86
CA GLN A 16 -14.91 0.15 6.21
C GLN A 16 -14.80 1.28 7.24
N GLN A 17 -15.59 1.27 8.31
CA GLN A 17 -15.52 2.32 9.34
C GLN A 17 -14.15 2.46 10.00
N GLN A 18 -13.34 1.38 10.01
CA GLN A 18 -11.97 1.40 10.52
C GLN A 18 -11.00 2.25 9.69
N TRP A 19 -11.41 2.68 8.49
CA TRP A 19 -10.67 3.54 7.57
C TRP A 19 -11.00 5.03 7.77
N GLN A 20 -12.04 5.37 8.53
CA GLN A 20 -12.19 6.77 8.98
C GLN A 20 -11.16 7.05 10.05
N CYS A 21 -10.43 8.16 9.93
CA CYS A 21 -9.47 8.48 10.95
C CYS A 21 -8.01 8.42 10.55
N ASP A 22 -7.74 7.54 9.58
CA ASP A 22 -6.69 6.53 9.68
C ASP A 22 -5.33 6.93 9.19
N GLY A 23 -5.24 8.21 8.87
CA GLY A 23 -4.09 8.79 8.27
C GLY A 23 -4.07 8.64 6.76
N TRP A 24 -5.05 7.93 6.18
CA TRP A 24 -5.13 7.63 4.76
C TRP A 24 -6.33 8.30 4.14
N ASN A 25 -6.08 8.87 2.97
CA ASN A 25 -7.13 9.44 2.15
C ASN A 25 -7.76 8.32 1.30
N ASP A 26 -8.59 7.47 1.90
CA ASP A 26 -9.27 6.36 1.22
C ASP A 26 -10.48 6.86 0.41
N CYS A 27 -11.10 7.94 0.87
CA CYS A 27 -12.10 8.63 0.06
C CYS A 27 -11.45 9.46 -1.05
N PRO A 28 -11.96 9.49 -2.29
CA PRO A 28 -11.38 10.36 -3.33
C PRO A 28 -11.41 11.86 -2.98
N ASP A 29 -12.30 12.25 -2.07
CA ASP A 29 -12.45 13.61 -1.57
C ASP A 29 -11.84 13.83 -0.18
N GLY A 30 -11.18 12.82 0.42
CA GLY A 30 -10.58 12.88 1.76
C GLY A 30 -11.53 13.13 2.89
N ALA A 31 -12.81 12.83 2.68
CA ALA A 31 -13.85 13.02 3.67
C ALA A 31 -13.62 12.17 4.94
N ASP A 32 -13.06 10.97 4.79
CA ASP A 32 -12.68 10.05 5.85
C ASP A 32 -11.63 10.59 6.83
N GLU A 33 -10.79 11.52 6.37
CA GLU A 33 -9.73 12.15 7.18
C GLU A 33 -10.10 13.53 7.73
N THR A 34 -11.35 13.94 7.56
CA THR A 34 -11.84 15.24 8.05
C THR A 34 -12.58 15.10 9.38
N GLY A 35 -12.29 15.99 10.34
CA GLY A 35 -13.04 16.04 11.61
C GLY A 35 -12.57 15.07 12.70
N CYS A 36 -11.38 14.50 12.56
CA CYS A 36 -10.76 13.61 13.55
C CYS A 36 -10.49 14.33 14.88
N SER A 37 -11.40 14.16 15.86
CA SER A 37 -11.36 14.89 17.15
C SER A 37 -10.52 14.18 18.23
N ASN A 38 -10.19 12.90 18.00
CA ASN A 38 -9.39 12.02 18.85
C ASN A 38 -8.84 10.89 17.97
N SER A 39 -7.93 11.21 17.05
CA SER A 39 -7.22 10.21 16.27
C SER A 39 -6.60 9.17 17.21
N THR A 40 -7.09 7.93 17.16
CA THR A 40 -6.56 6.81 17.96
C THR A 40 -5.35 6.17 17.27
N TYR A 41 -4.91 6.75 16.16
CA TYR A 41 -3.68 6.36 15.50
C TYR A 41 -2.54 6.60 16.48
N PRO A 42 -1.65 5.61 16.66
CA PRO A 42 -0.40 5.90 17.33
C PRO A 42 0.16 7.17 16.66
N PRO A 43 0.62 8.17 17.42
CA PRO A 43 1.21 9.35 16.79
C PRO A 43 2.22 8.85 15.76
N PHE A 44 2.16 9.41 14.56
CA PHE A 44 2.95 9.14 13.35
C PHE A 44 4.49 9.15 13.53
N THR A 45 4.97 9.10 14.77
CA THR A 45 6.33 8.92 15.22
C THR A 45 6.80 7.47 15.16
N SER A 46 6.14 6.57 14.42
CA SER A 46 6.72 5.26 14.12
C SER A 46 8.07 5.48 13.42
N PRO A 47 9.19 5.11 14.05
CA PRO A 47 10.51 5.43 13.52
C PRO A 47 10.71 4.67 12.21
N CYS A 48 11.37 5.32 11.24
CA CYS A 48 11.80 4.62 10.05
C CYS A 48 12.79 3.51 10.42
N GLU A 49 12.65 2.35 9.79
CA GLU A 49 13.55 1.21 9.97
C GLU A 49 14.07 0.70 8.61
N ILE A 50 15.23 0.05 8.63
CA ILE A 50 15.87 -0.48 7.42
C ILE A 50 15.11 -1.70 6.94
N ILE A 51 14.91 -1.82 5.62
CA ILE A 51 14.30 -2.99 5.00
C ILE A 51 15.23 -4.21 5.13
N GLU A 52 14.80 -5.22 5.89
CA GLU A 52 15.48 -6.50 6.07
C GLU A 52 14.99 -7.57 5.10
N VAL A 53 13.81 -7.38 4.48
CA VAL A 53 13.20 -8.34 3.58
C VAL A 53 13.98 -8.44 2.26
N GLU A 54 14.68 -9.56 2.05
CA GLU A 54 15.58 -9.79 0.91
C GLU A 54 14.97 -9.46 -0.46
N MET A 55 13.71 -9.87 -0.71
CA MET A 55 13.07 -9.61 -2.00
C MET A 55 12.73 -8.14 -2.25
N CYS A 56 12.83 -7.28 -1.23
CA CYS A 56 12.56 -5.85 -1.31
C CYS A 56 13.82 -5.00 -1.13
N GLN A 57 15.01 -5.62 -1.17
CA GLN A 57 16.26 -4.90 -1.23
C GLN A 57 16.54 -4.39 -2.66
N GLY A 58 17.18 -3.23 -2.76
CA GLY A 58 17.55 -2.63 -4.06
C GLY A 58 16.44 -1.83 -4.76
N LEU A 59 15.41 -1.45 -4.03
CA LEU A 59 14.42 -0.45 -4.44
C LEU A 59 15.02 0.97 -4.41
N SER A 60 14.26 1.96 -4.86
CA SER A 60 14.63 3.38 -4.80
C SER A 60 14.78 3.91 -3.36
N TYR A 61 14.21 3.22 -2.37
CA TYR A 61 14.32 3.52 -0.95
C TYR A 61 14.79 2.29 -0.15
N ASN A 62 15.32 2.54 1.04
CA ASN A 62 15.84 1.52 1.97
C ASN A 62 15.19 1.58 3.37
N LEU A 63 14.29 2.55 3.59
CA LEU A 63 13.62 2.79 4.87
C LEU A 63 12.11 2.59 4.74
N THR A 64 11.55 1.79 5.63
CA THR A 64 10.11 1.57 5.78
C THR A 64 9.63 2.01 7.16
N SER A 65 8.33 2.01 7.40
CA SER A 65 7.73 2.20 8.72
C SER A 65 6.42 1.41 8.80
N PHE A 66 5.90 1.22 10.00
CA PHE A 66 4.70 0.44 10.28
C PHE A 66 3.77 1.19 11.26
N PRO A 67 2.46 0.89 11.26
CA PRO A 67 1.75 -0.13 10.46
C PRO A 67 1.58 0.27 8.99
N ASN A 68 1.47 -0.71 8.08
CA ASN A 68 1.13 -0.46 6.67
C ASN A 68 -0.40 -0.37 6.44
N ILE A 69 -0.83 0.04 5.23
CA ILE A 69 -2.25 0.26 4.83
C ILE A 69 -3.18 -0.95 5.06
N TRP A 70 -2.65 -2.15 5.21
CA TRP A 70 -3.49 -3.32 5.49
C TRP A 70 -3.92 -3.42 6.95
N LEU A 71 -3.40 -2.56 7.85
CA LEU A 71 -3.66 -2.50 9.30
C LEU A 71 -3.45 -3.82 10.07
N SER A 72 -3.20 -4.93 9.37
CA SER A 72 -3.00 -6.27 9.91
C SER A 72 -1.54 -6.71 9.88
N ILE A 73 -0.65 -5.94 9.25
CA ILE A 73 0.79 -6.24 9.20
C ILE A 73 1.49 -5.21 10.08
N VAL A 74 2.00 -5.68 11.21
CA VAL A 74 2.55 -4.81 12.26
C VAL A 74 4.08 -4.70 12.22
N ASP A 75 4.76 -5.60 11.51
CA ASP A 75 6.22 -5.65 11.42
C ASP A 75 6.71 -6.26 10.09
N GLN A 76 8.00 -6.09 9.80
CA GLN A 76 8.62 -6.69 8.61
C GLN A 76 8.62 -8.21 8.60
N ARG A 77 8.54 -8.88 9.77
CA ARG A 77 8.55 -10.35 9.85
C ARG A 77 7.22 -10.91 9.33
N GLU A 78 6.11 -10.28 9.66
CA GLU A 78 4.79 -10.61 9.13
C GLU A 78 4.70 -10.29 7.63
N ALA A 79 5.21 -9.12 7.22
CA ALA A 79 5.34 -8.77 5.80
C ALA A 79 6.15 -9.85 5.04
N ALA A 80 7.33 -10.21 5.54
CA ALA A 80 8.18 -11.26 4.96
C ALA A 80 7.48 -12.61 4.87
N THR A 81 6.63 -12.94 5.84
CA THR A 81 5.88 -14.20 5.87
C THR A 81 4.85 -14.26 4.74
N LEU A 82 4.09 -13.18 4.53
CA LEU A 82 3.11 -13.08 3.44
C LEU A 82 3.82 -13.06 2.07
N LEU A 83 4.93 -12.33 2.00
CA LEU A 83 5.75 -12.20 0.80
C LEU A 83 6.42 -13.52 0.36
N ARG A 84 6.65 -14.48 1.27
CA ARG A 84 7.14 -15.82 0.88
C ARG A 84 6.24 -16.52 -0.13
N GLN A 85 4.93 -16.25 -0.12
CA GLN A 85 4.01 -16.85 -1.08
C GLN A 85 4.25 -16.32 -2.51
N TYR A 86 4.71 -15.08 -2.63
CA TYR A 86 5.02 -14.44 -3.91
C TYR A 86 6.41 -14.82 -4.43
N ARG A 87 7.20 -15.61 -3.69
CA ARG A 87 8.55 -16.03 -4.07
C ARG A 87 8.60 -16.76 -5.42
N VAL A 88 7.58 -17.53 -5.76
CA VAL A 88 7.52 -18.26 -7.05
C VAL A 88 7.37 -17.29 -8.23
N LEU A 89 6.77 -16.13 -8.00
CA LEU A 89 6.58 -15.10 -9.01
C LEU A 89 7.88 -14.35 -9.33
N MET A 90 8.92 -14.53 -8.51
CA MET A 90 10.27 -13.96 -8.74
C MET A 90 10.93 -14.45 -10.02
N GLU A 91 10.52 -15.62 -10.51
CA GLU A 91 11.06 -16.23 -11.73
C GLU A 91 10.38 -15.72 -13.01
N LEU A 92 9.33 -14.88 -12.88
CA LEU A 92 8.62 -14.34 -14.04
C LEU A 92 9.40 -13.17 -14.67
N VAL A 93 9.32 -13.04 -15.99
CA VAL A 93 9.94 -11.93 -16.74
C VAL A 93 9.42 -10.56 -16.27
N CYS A 94 8.16 -10.50 -15.84
CA CYS A 94 7.52 -9.30 -15.32
C CYS A 94 7.77 -9.08 -13.82
N PHE A 95 8.68 -9.85 -13.21
CA PHE A 95 8.94 -9.79 -11.77
C PHE A 95 9.34 -8.38 -11.30
N ARG A 96 10.12 -7.61 -12.07
CA ARG A 96 10.59 -6.28 -11.64
C ARG A 96 9.44 -5.30 -11.37
N PRO A 97 8.50 -5.05 -12.30
CA PRO A 97 7.29 -4.28 -12.02
C PRO A 97 6.49 -4.81 -10.82
N LEU A 98 6.31 -6.13 -10.72
CA LEU A 98 5.57 -6.74 -9.62
C LEU A 98 6.28 -6.57 -8.28
N GLN A 99 7.61 -6.71 -8.24
CA GLN A 99 8.47 -6.50 -7.07
C GLN A 99 8.27 -5.08 -6.52
N ARG A 100 8.29 -4.07 -7.39
CA ARG A 100 8.09 -2.68 -7.01
C ARG A 100 6.73 -2.46 -6.37
N LEU A 101 5.67 -2.95 -7.00
CA LEU A 101 4.32 -2.83 -6.46
C LEU A 101 4.18 -3.57 -5.12
N VAL A 102 4.55 -4.84 -5.09
CA VAL A 102 4.39 -5.71 -3.92
C VAL A 102 5.22 -5.19 -2.75
N CYS A 103 6.48 -4.81 -2.97
CA CYS A 103 7.29 -4.23 -1.91
C CYS A 103 6.80 -2.83 -1.51
N GLY A 104 6.35 -2.01 -2.45
CA GLY A 104 5.74 -0.71 -2.17
C GLY A 104 4.53 -0.80 -1.25
N MET A 105 3.67 -1.83 -1.42
CA MET A 105 2.49 -2.00 -0.56
C MET A 105 2.81 -2.66 0.78
N PHE A 106 3.68 -3.67 0.81
CA PHE A 106 3.96 -4.45 2.03
C PHE A 106 5.03 -3.83 2.91
N LEU A 107 6.00 -3.13 2.31
CA LEU A 107 7.09 -2.39 2.96
C LEU A 107 7.14 -0.96 2.39
N PRO A 108 6.11 -0.15 2.63
CA PRO A 108 6.00 1.18 2.04
C PRO A 108 7.13 2.09 2.51
N GLN A 109 7.48 3.08 1.68
CA GLN A 109 8.56 4.01 1.97
C GLN A 109 8.23 4.85 3.21
N CYS A 110 9.19 5.04 4.12
CA CYS A 110 8.98 5.93 5.26
C CYS A 110 8.87 7.39 4.83
N SER A 111 7.89 8.12 5.34
CA SER A 111 7.72 9.55 5.09
C SER A 111 8.63 10.41 6.00
N PRO A 112 9.26 11.49 5.49
CA PRO A 112 10.02 12.44 6.31
C PRO A 112 9.18 13.17 7.36
N HIS A 113 7.85 13.20 7.20
CA HIS A 113 6.92 13.91 8.08
C HIS A 113 6.19 12.96 9.04
N GLY A 114 6.59 11.68 9.05
CA GLY A 114 5.92 10.62 9.79
C GLY A 114 4.97 9.83 8.90
N GLY A 115 4.83 8.54 9.18
CA GLY A 115 3.99 7.62 8.40
C GLY A 115 4.71 6.98 7.23
N VAL A 116 3.91 6.48 6.27
CA VAL A 116 4.42 5.75 5.10
C VAL A 116 3.87 6.33 3.80
N LEU A 117 4.58 6.11 2.71
CA LEU A 117 4.19 6.51 1.36
C LEU A 117 3.86 5.25 0.57
N GLN A 118 2.57 5.06 0.29
CA GLN A 118 2.09 4.01 -0.59
C GLN A 118 2.60 4.21 -2.02
N PRO A 119 2.69 3.15 -2.83
CA PRO A 119 3.11 3.29 -4.21
C PRO A 119 2.09 4.12 -4.99
N CYS A 120 2.57 4.97 -5.89
CA CYS A 120 1.68 5.71 -6.78
C CYS A 120 0.85 4.77 -7.65
N ARG A 121 -0.33 5.22 -8.08
CA ARG A 121 -1.20 4.51 -9.04
C ARG A 121 -0.44 4.08 -10.30
N SER A 122 0.49 4.92 -10.76
CA SER A 122 1.37 4.63 -11.91
C SER A 122 2.16 3.33 -11.74
N VAL A 123 2.68 3.06 -10.54
CA VAL A 123 3.44 1.84 -10.21
C VAL A 123 2.53 0.61 -10.31
N CYS A 124 1.32 0.69 -9.75
CA CYS A 124 0.36 -0.39 -9.80
C CYS A 124 -0.12 -0.70 -11.22
N SER A 125 -0.56 0.34 -11.96
CA SER A 125 -1.03 0.18 -13.34
C SER A 125 0.07 -0.39 -14.24
N SER A 126 1.32 0.04 -14.04
CA SER A 126 2.47 -0.48 -14.79
C SER A 126 2.75 -1.95 -14.48
N ALA A 127 2.62 -2.36 -13.22
CA ALA A 127 2.77 -3.76 -12.82
C ALA A 127 1.62 -4.63 -13.33
N GLU A 128 0.37 -4.15 -13.27
CA GLU A 128 -0.80 -4.83 -13.80
C GLU A 128 -0.66 -5.08 -15.30
N GLN A 129 -0.30 -4.05 -16.06
CA GLN A 129 -0.12 -4.15 -17.51
C GLN A 129 0.95 -5.19 -17.90
N GLN A 130 2.01 -5.31 -17.09
CA GLN A 130 3.15 -6.18 -17.42
C GLN A 130 3.02 -7.60 -16.85
N CYS A 131 2.25 -7.80 -15.77
CA CYS A 131 2.21 -9.08 -15.04
C CYS A 131 0.83 -9.75 -14.97
N SER A 132 -0.28 -9.04 -15.16
CA SER A 132 -1.64 -9.62 -15.04
C SER A 132 -1.81 -10.90 -15.88
N GLN A 133 -1.47 -10.82 -17.17
CA GLN A 133 -1.57 -11.96 -18.09
C GLN A 133 -0.63 -13.12 -17.70
N ALA A 134 0.54 -12.83 -17.13
CA ALA A 134 1.46 -13.86 -16.68
C ALA A 134 0.91 -14.60 -15.45
N LEU A 135 0.23 -13.89 -14.55
CA LEU A 135 -0.41 -14.47 -13.36
C LEU A 135 -1.63 -15.31 -13.71
N ASP A 136 -2.40 -14.90 -14.72
CA ASP A 136 -3.55 -15.67 -15.24
C ASP A 136 -3.12 -17.07 -15.73
N LEU A 137 -1.92 -17.21 -16.29
CA LEU A 137 -1.37 -18.51 -16.72
C LEU A 137 -1.13 -19.49 -15.56
N PHE A 138 -0.99 -18.97 -14.34
CA PHE A 138 -0.84 -19.74 -13.10
C PHE A 138 -2.12 -19.77 -12.26
N PHE A 139 -3.27 -19.39 -12.85
CA PHE A 139 -4.58 -19.30 -12.18
C PHE A 139 -4.62 -18.29 -11.01
N PHE A 140 -3.75 -17.28 -11.02
CA PHE A 140 -3.80 -16.17 -10.07
C PHE A 140 -4.44 -14.97 -10.74
N SER A 141 -5.63 -14.56 -10.27
CA SER A 141 -6.22 -13.28 -10.67
C SER A 141 -5.44 -12.12 -10.07
N TRP A 142 -5.29 -11.02 -10.81
CA TRP A 142 -4.71 -9.78 -10.31
C TRP A 142 -5.46 -9.30 -9.06
N PRO A 143 -4.82 -9.25 -7.87
CA PRO A 143 -5.52 -9.00 -6.61
C PRO A 143 -5.55 -7.52 -6.21
N PHE A 144 -4.93 -6.62 -6.98
CA PHE A 144 -4.73 -5.22 -6.60
C PHE A 144 -5.68 -4.30 -7.37
N ASN A 145 -6.41 -3.45 -6.65
CA ASN A 145 -7.21 -2.40 -7.26
C ASN A 145 -6.41 -1.08 -7.28
N CYS A 146 -5.82 -0.76 -8.43
CA CYS A 146 -4.95 0.42 -8.58
C CYS A 146 -5.67 1.76 -8.35
N HIS A 147 -7.01 1.79 -8.41
CA HIS A 147 -7.77 3.03 -8.16
C HIS A 147 -7.69 3.50 -6.71
N LEU A 148 -7.41 2.59 -5.77
CA LEU A 148 -7.22 2.90 -4.35
C LEU A 148 -5.87 3.57 -4.05
N LEU A 149 -4.96 3.63 -5.03
CA LEU A 149 -3.65 4.26 -4.84
C LEU A 149 -3.66 5.72 -5.33
N PRO A 150 -2.83 6.59 -4.70
CA PRO A 150 -2.74 8.00 -5.07
C PRO A 150 -2.35 8.20 -6.53
N ASP A 151 -3.10 9.06 -7.23
CA ASP A 151 -2.79 9.48 -8.61
C ASP A 151 -2.00 10.79 -8.58
N SER A 152 -0.73 10.68 -8.22
CA SER A 152 0.17 11.82 -8.07
C SER A 152 1.56 11.53 -8.64
N GLN A 153 2.27 12.61 -8.95
CA GLN A 153 3.69 12.61 -9.28
C GLN A 153 4.53 13.27 -8.17
N ASP A 154 3.89 13.71 -7.08
CA ASP A 154 4.58 14.32 -5.95
C ASP A 154 5.21 13.22 -5.07
N PRO A 155 6.55 13.21 -4.89
CA PRO A 155 7.24 12.22 -4.06
C PRO A 155 6.91 12.34 -2.56
N LEU A 156 6.18 13.37 -2.14
CA LEU A 156 5.67 13.51 -0.77
C LEU A 156 4.27 12.90 -0.59
N GLU A 157 3.55 12.60 -1.68
CA GLU A 157 2.21 12.02 -1.63
C GLU A 157 2.21 10.51 -1.87
N CYS A 158 3.13 10.01 -2.71
CA CYS A 158 3.28 8.58 -2.98
C CYS A 158 4.71 8.22 -3.40
N SER A 159 5.03 6.93 -3.35
CA SER A 159 6.36 6.41 -3.69
C SER A 159 6.41 5.79 -5.09
N GLU A 160 7.59 5.84 -5.70
CA GLU A 160 7.94 5.10 -6.93
C GLU A 160 9.12 4.15 -6.61
N PRO A 161 8.83 2.93 -6.10
CA PRO A 161 9.83 1.94 -5.67
C PRO A 161 10.81 1.46 -6.74
#